data_AF-R2Y960-F1
#
_entry.id   AF-R2Y960-F1
#
_cell.length_a   1.000
_cell.length_b   1.000
_cell.length_c   1.000
_cell.angle_alpha   90.00
_cell.angle_beta   90.00
_cell.angle_gamma   90.00
#
_symmetry.space_group_name_H-M   'P 1'
#
loop_
_entity.id
_entity.type
_entity.pdbx_description
1 polymer ?
#
loop_
_entity_poly.entity_id
_entity_poly.type
_entity_poly.pdbx_seq_one_letter_code
_entity_poly.pdbx_strand_id
1 'polypeptide(L)'
;MKDKPQVIRTSIDTRFLNQYIKMLIPAIQRKFDVEPGIEGSLFSETNSIDEMHILFLSTDEQAQDIFDFINSKWQFESEPQLVS
;
A
#
# COMPACT_ATOMS: atom_id res chain seq x y z
N MET A 1 -1.14 18.14 -12.50
CA MET A 1 -2.48 17.77 -11.98
C MET A 1 -2.52 18.07 -10.49
N LYS A 2 -3.69 18.17 -9.86
CA LYS A 2 -3.80 18.38 -8.40
C LYS A 2 -3.75 17.03 -7.71
N ASP A 3 -3.10 16.98 -6.54
CA ASP A 3 -3.12 15.79 -5.70
C ASP A 3 -4.53 15.46 -5.22
N LYS A 4 -4.82 14.17 -5.15
CA LYS A 4 -6.03 13.62 -4.57
C LYS A 4 -5.71 12.36 -3.75
N PRO A 5 -6.61 11.93 -2.86
CA PRO A 5 -6.47 10.65 -2.17
C PRO A 5 -6.42 9.51 -3.18
N GLN A 6 -5.47 8.61 -2.98
CA GLN A 6 -5.28 7.40 -3.76
C GLN A 6 -5.21 6.22 -2.79
N VAL A 7 -5.77 5.08 -3.19
CA VAL A 7 -5.78 3.87 -2.37
C VAL A 7 -5.31 2.70 -3.22
N ILE A 8 -4.32 1.96 -2.74
CA ILE A 8 -4.02 0.62 -3.27
C ILE A 8 -4.63 -0.41 -2.33
N ARG A 9 -5.54 -1.23 -2.86
CA ARG A 9 -6.22 -2.31 -2.12
C ARG A 9 -5.58 -3.64 -2.46
N THR A 10 -5.31 -4.46 -1.46
CA THR A 10 -4.75 -5.80 -1.61
C THR A 10 -5.05 -6.62 -0.36
N SER A 11 -4.73 -7.91 -0.35
CA SER A 11 -4.73 -8.72 0.88
C SER A 11 -3.32 -9.15 1.26
N ILE A 12 -3.09 -9.27 2.58
CA ILE A 12 -1.85 -9.77 3.15
C ILE A 12 -2.15 -10.83 4.18
N ASP A 13 -1.17 -11.69 4.42
CA ASP A 13 -1.11 -12.44 5.66
C ASP A 13 -0.71 -11.50 6.81
N THR A 14 -1.58 -11.37 7.82
CA THR A 14 -1.42 -10.43 8.93
C THR A 14 -0.17 -10.67 9.76
N ARG A 15 0.46 -11.86 9.66
CA ARG A 15 1.78 -12.14 10.26
C ARG A 15 2.86 -11.20 9.75
N PHE A 16 2.73 -10.69 8.53
CA PHE A 16 3.73 -9.82 7.90
C PHE A 16 3.35 -8.33 7.96
N LEU A 17 2.21 -7.95 8.55
CA LEU A 17 1.75 -6.55 8.61
C LEU A 17 2.84 -5.59 9.13
N ASN A 18 3.50 -5.96 10.23
CA ASN A 18 4.58 -5.15 10.80
C ASN A 18 5.76 -4.98 9.85
N GLN A 19 6.04 -5.97 8.99
CA GLN A 19 7.10 -5.88 7.99
C GLN A 19 6.66 -4.95 6.86
N TYR A 20 5.42 -5.04 6.40
CA TYR A 20 4.84 -4.10 5.44
C TYR A 20 4.95 -2.66 5.94
N ILE A 21 4.49 -2.36 7.16
CA ILE A 21 4.58 -1.01 7.74
C ILE A 21 6.05 -0.54 7.81
N LYS A 22 6.98 -1.38 8.27
CA LYS A 22 8.39 -1.00 8.44
C LYS A 22 9.19 -0.89 7.14
N MET A 23 8.75 -1.53 6.06
CA MET A 23 9.51 -1.61 4.81
C MET A 23 8.84 -0.87 3.66
N LEU A 24 7.53 -1.03 3.47
CA LEU A 24 6.78 -0.44 2.37
C LEU A 24 6.65 1.07 2.53
N ILE A 25 6.27 1.56 3.72
CA ILE A 25 6.13 3.00 3.99
C ILE A 25 7.46 3.75 3.70
N PRO A 26 8.61 3.36 4.29
CA PRO A 26 9.86 4.09 4.03
C PRO A 26 10.40 3.90 2.60
N ALA A 27 10.01 2.84 1.89
CA ALA A 27 10.41 2.65 0.50
C ALA A 27 9.67 3.61 -0.43
N ILE A 28 8.37 3.80 -0.22
CA ILE A 28 7.55 4.76 -0.98
C ILE A 28 8.00 6.19 -0.66
N GLN A 29 8.14 6.54 0.63
CA GLN A 29 8.61 7.86 1.06
C GLN A 29 9.92 8.26 0.40
N ARG A 30 10.93 7.36 0.45
CA ARG A 30 12.25 7.66 -0.13
C ARG A 30 12.26 7.78 -1.65
N LYS A 31 11.37 7.07 -2.35
CA LYS A 31 11.38 7.01 -3.82
C LYS A 31 10.51 8.08 -4.47
N PHE A 32 9.39 8.42 -3.83
CA PHE A 32 8.36 9.26 -4.44
C PHE A 32 8.11 10.56 -3.69
N ASP A 33 8.73 10.78 -2.52
CA ASP A 33 8.50 11.96 -1.67
C ASP A 33 7.02 12.13 -1.29
N VAL A 34 6.38 10.99 -0.99
CA VAL A 34 4.97 10.89 -0.57
C VAL A 34 4.90 10.22 0.78
N GLU A 35 3.98 10.64 1.64
CA GLU A 35 3.72 10.04 2.95
C GLU A 35 2.55 9.05 2.88
N PRO A 36 2.78 7.73 2.76
CA PRO A 36 1.70 6.76 2.74
C PRO A 36 1.30 6.33 4.15
N GLY A 37 0.02 6.03 4.31
CA GLY A 37 -0.54 5.29 5.44
C GLY A 37 -0.85 3.84 5.06
N ILE A 38 -0.89 2.96 6.06
CA ILE A 38 -1.41 1.60 5.90
C ILE A 38 -2.56 1.41 6.89
N GLU A 39 -3.73 1.04 6.37
CA GLU A 39 -4.91 0.65 7.13
C GLU A 39 -5.33 -0.77 6.74
N GLY A 40 -6.15 -1.41 7.57
CA GLY A 40 -6.67 -2.74 7.28
C GLY A 40 -7.91 -3.02 8.09
N SER A 41 -8.72 -3.94 7.59
CA SER A 41 -10.11 -4.09 8.01
C SER A 41 -10.24 -4.57 9.46
N LEU A 42 -9.36 -5.48 9.88
CA LEU A 42 -9.41 -6.16 11.18
C LEU A 42 -8.02 -6.58 11.66
N PHE A 43 -7.04 -5.65 11.71
CA PHE A 43 -5.70 -5.89 12.30
C PHE A 43 -5.69 -6.44 13.75
N SER A 44 -6.86 -6.75 14.33
CA SER A 44 -7.11 -7.54 15.51
C SER A 44 -6.86 -9.05 15.36
N GLU A 45 -6.99 -9.65 14.17
CA GLU A 45 -6.79 -11.10 13.99
C GLU A 45 -5.37 -11.44 13.50
N THR A 46 -4.61 -12.12 14.36
CA THR A 46 -3.28 -12.62 14.03
C THR A 46 -3.37 -13.97 13.33
N ASN A 47 -2.58 -14.16 12.26
CA ASN A 47 -2.55 -15.37 11.43
C ASN A 47 -3.77 -15.56 10.51
N SER A 48 -4.31 -14.47 9.98
CA SER A 48 -5.37 -14.47 8.97
C SER A 48 -4.88 -13.80 7.68
N ILE A 49 -5.60 -14.05 6.58
CA ILE A 49 -5.49 -13.22 5.37
C ILE A 49 -6.52 -12.10 5.53
N ASP A 50 -6.07 -10.84 5.50
CA ASP A 50 -6.92 -9.67 5.68
C ASP A 50 -6.65 -8.62 4.59
N GLU A 51 -7.65 -7.78 4.35
CA GLU A 51 -7.57 -6.65 3.43
C GLU A 51 -6.68 -5.54 4.01
N MET A 52 -5.76 -5.05 3.19
CA MET A 52 -4.86 -3.95 3.47
C MET A 52 -5.08 -2.82 2.46
N HIS A 53 -5.14 -1.60 2.98
CA HIS A 53 -5.21 -0.36 2.21
C HIS A 53 -3.93 0.44 2.39
N ILE A 54 -3.28 0.77 1.28
CA ILE A 54 -2.15 1.70 1.24
C ILE A 54 -2.70 3.03 0.73
N LEU A 55 -2.77 4.03 1.60
CA LEU A 55 -3.37 5.33 1.31
C LEU A 55 -2.28 6.38 1.12
N PHE A 56 -2.44 7.28 0.16
CA PHE A 56 -1.51 8.39 -0.04
C PHE A 56 -2.16 9.53 -0.84
N LEU A 57 -1.54 10.72 -0.77
CA LEU A 57 -1.91 11.86 -1.62
C LEU A 57 -0.93 11.96 -2.78
N SER A 58 -1.44 11.93 -4.01
CA SER A 58 -0.62 12.12 -5.21
C SER A 58 -1.47 12.50 -6.43
N THR A 59 -0.80 12.86 -7.52
CA THR A 59 -1.41 12.90 -8.85
C THR A 59 -1.69 11.47 -9.37
N ASP A 60 -2.52 11.34 -10.41
CA ASP A 60 -2.80 10.04 -11.05
C ASP A 60 -1.55 9.39 -11.64
N GLU A 61 -0.68 10.19 -12.27
CA GLU A 61 0.58 9.72 -12.86
C GLU A 61 1.51 9.13 -11.77
N GLN A 62 1.70 9.87 -10.67
CA GLN A 62 2.53 9.40 -9.57
C GLN A 62 1.89 8.21 -8.84
N ALA A 63 0.55 8.14 -8.78
CA ALA A 63 -0.15 6.99 -8.20
C ALA A 63 0.10 5.72 -9.00
N GLN A 64 0.09 5.82 -10.33
CA GLN A 64 0.41 4.70 -11.22
C GLN A 64 1.88 4.28 -11.04
N ASP A 65 2.82 5.23 -10.96
CA ASP A 65 4.24 4.92 -10.72
C ASP A 65 4.47 4.21 -9.37
N ILE A 66 3.76 4.64 -8.31
CA ILE A 66 3.78 4.01 -6.99
C ILE A 66 3.22 2.59 -7.07
N PHE A 67 2.08 2.41 -7.75
CA PHE A 67 1.44 1.11 -7.96
C PHE A 67 2.35 0.13 -8.68
N ASP A 68 2.97 0.55 -9.79
CA ASP A 68 3.88 -0.28 -10.57
C ASP A 68 5.13 -0.65 -9.76
N PHE A 69 5.66 0.30 -8.98
CA PHE A 69 6.78 0.02 -8.07
C PHE A 69 6.42 -1.02 -7.03
N ILE A 70 5.26 -0.90 -6.39
CA ILE A 70 4.79 -1.85 -5.38
C ILE A 70 4.62 -3.25 -6.00
N ASN A 71 3.92 -3.35 -7.13
CA ASN A 71 3.71 -4.61 -7.84
C ASN A 71 5.02 -5.27 -8.29
N SER A 72 6.06 -4.48 -8.59
CA SER A 72 7.35 -5.02 -9.03
C SER A 72 8.23 -5.56 -7.89
N LYS A 73 7.90 -5.29 -6.62
CA LYS A 73 8.79 -5.52 -5.47
C LYS A 73 8.16 -6.28 -4.30
N TRP A 74 6.85 -6.19 -4.08
CA TRP A 74 6.17 -6.83 -2.96
C TRP A 74 5.30 -8.01 -3.42
N GLN A 75 5.10 -8.98 -2.52
CA GLN A 75 4.29 -10.17 -2.75
C GLN A 75 3.07 -10.18 -1.84
N PHE A 76 1.90 -9.94 -2.42
CA PHE A 76 0.64 -9.91 -1.71
C PHE A 76 -0.14 -11.23 -1.89
N GLU A 77 -1.14 -11.45 -1.03
CA GLU A 77 -2.03 -12.62 -1.13
C GLU A 77 -3.10 -12.43 -2.23
N SER A 78 -3.38 -11.18 -2.62
CA SER A 78 -4.19 -10.85 -3.80
C SER A 78 -3.47 -9.86 -4.70
N GLU A 79 -3.86 -9.86 -5.98
CA GLU A 79 -3.44 -8.84 -6.93
C GLU A 79 -3.81 -7.43 -6.41
N PRO A 80 -2.85 -6.50 -6.26
CA PRO A 80 -3.15 -5.15 -5.84
C PRO A 80 -3.99 -4.39 -6.87
N GLN A 81 -4.86 -3.51 -6.40
CA GLN A 81 -5.73 -2.68 -7.23
C GLN A 81 -5.57 -1.20 -6.85
N LEU A 82 -5.21 -0.36 -7.81
CA LEU A 82 -5.22 1.09 -7.65
C LEU A 82 -6.66 1.61 -7.77
N VAL A 83 -7.16 2.22 -6.71
CA VAL A 83 -8.47 2.83 -6.60
C VAL A 83 -8.28 4.33 -6.37
N SER A 84 -8.80 5.12 -7.31
CA SER A 84 -8.77 6.60 -7.31
C SER A 84 -10.12 7.18 -6.91
#